data_AF-A0A7S3JHF4-F1
#
_entry.id   AF-A0A7S3JHF4-F1
#
_cell.length_a   1.000
_cell.length_b   1.000
_cell.length_c   1.000
_cell.angle_alpha   90.00
_cell.angle_beta   90.00
_cell.angle_gamma   90.00
#
_symmetry.space_group_name_H-M   'P 1'
#
loop_
_entity.id
_entity.type
_entity.pdbx_description
1 polymer ?
#
loop_
_entity_poly.entity_id
_entity_poly.type
_entity_poly.pdbx_seq_one_letter_code
_entity_poly.pdbx_strand_id
1 'polypeptide(L)'
;HRHLDGHTFVDGGSIWNIDLSGAIERCLEVVDDEADIIIDTILCSGAQNITQEDVSNYNTVSNYMRYSQISSYYNSLSDYEEIKRGYPKVEFRYKVVPDTPLPSGYIPLGFNRDSMLEMIRIGVEDGEKAIKQGPMANQKKTAESLKNTMYYGFDVL
;
A
#
# COMPACT_ATOMS: atom_id res chain seq x y z
N HIS A 1 -4.51 24.33 -1.69
CA HIS A 1 -3.11 24.74 -1.91
C HIS A 1 -2.77 25.83 -0.90
N ARG A 2 -1.59 25.77 -0.27
CA ARG A 2 -1.12 26.79 0.70
C ARG A 2 0.02 27.59 0.09
N HIS A 3 0.11 28.88 0.43
CA HIS A 3 1.20 29.74 -0.01
C HIS A 3 2.15 30.00 1.16
N LEU A 4 3.43 29.71 0.98
CA LEU A 4 4.49 29.96 1.95
C LEU A 4 5.76 30.34 1.19
N ASP A 5 6.45 31.40 1.62
CA ASP A 5 7.73 31.87 1.05
C ASP A 5 7.73 32.03 -0.49
N GLY A 6 6.61 32.48 -1.06
CA GLY A 6 6.46 32.66 -2.52
C GLY A 6 6.21 31.38 -3.31
N HIS A 7 6.06 30.24 -2.65
CA HIS A 7 5.75 28.95 -3.26
C HIS A 7 4.31 28.51 -2.98
N THR A 8 3.73 27.75 -3.90
CA THR A 8 2.41 27.13 -3.77
C THR A 8 2.56 25.64 -3.50
N PHE A 9 2.08 25.20 -2.34
CA PHE A 9 2.15 23.82 -1.89
C PHE A 9 0.82 23.10 -2.12
N VAL A 10 0.93 21.88 -2.62
CA VAL A 10 -0.15 20.90 -2.76
C VAL A 10 0.05 19.78 -1.74
N ASP A 11 -0.95 18.92 -1.61
CA ASP A 11 -0.87 17.76 -0.73
C ASP A 11 0.27 16.82 -1.18
N GLY A 12 1.07 16.33 -0.22
CA GLY A 12 2.20 15.43 -0.48
C GLY A 12 1.78 14.11 -1.14
N GLY A 13 0.53 13.68 -0.89
CA GLY A 13 -0.13 12.55 -1.56
C GLY A 13 -0.19 12.67 -3.08
N SER A 14 -0.01 13.87 -3.62
CA SER A 14 0.04 14.11 -5.07
C SER A 14 1.37 13.67 -5.70
N ILE A 15 2.41 13.48 -4.88
CA ILE A 15 3.75 13.07 -5.32
C ILE A 15 4.05 11.67 -4.79
N TRP A 16 3.83 11.43 -3.50
CA TRP A 16 4.09 10.17 -2.83
C TRP A 16 2.86 9.73 -2.05
N ASN A 17 2.41 8.49 -2.20
CA ASN A 17 1.31 7.97 -1.38
C ASN A 17 1.76 7.83 0.08
N ILE A 18 3.02 7.45 0.29
CA ILE A 18 3.67 7.42 1.59
C ILE A 18 5.15 7.80 1.46
N ASP A 19 5.60 8.78 2.25
CA ASP A 19 6.99 9.23 2.26
C ASP A 19 7.85 8.38 3.21
N LEU A 20 8.22 7.17 2.76
CA LEU A 20 9.10 6.27 3.51
C LEU A 20 10.56 6.70 3.44
N SER A 21 11.00 7.31 2.32
CA SER A 21 12.37 7.81 2.18
C SER A 21 12.66 8.91 3.19
N GLY A 22 11.79 9.91 3.30
CA GLY A 22 11.94 10.98 4.28
C GLY A 22 11.95 10.46 5.72
N ALA A 23 11.16 9.43 6.01
CA ALA A 23 11.20 8.76 7.32
C ALA A 23 12.55 8.09 7.60
N ILE A 24 13.11 7.36 6.63
CA ILE A 24 14.42 6.70 6.75
C ILE A 24 15.54 7.73 6.86
N GLU A 25 15.55 8.76 6.00
CA GLU A 25 16.53 9.85 6.04
C GLU A 25 16.53 10.55 7.38
N ARG A 26 15.34 10.76 7.98
CA ARG A 26 15.22 11.34 9.31
C ARG A 26 15.81 10.44 10.41
N CYS A 27 15.69 9.13 10.28
CA CYS A 27 16.33 8.18 11.19
C CYS A 27 17.86 8.20 11.05
N LEU A 28 18.39 8.31 9.83
CA LEU A 28 19.83 8.39 9.57
C LEU A 28 20.50 9.65 10.13
N GLU A 29 19.73 10.67 10.54
CA GLU A 29 20.28 11.79 11.30
C GLU A 29 20.66 11.43 12.75
N VAL A 30 20.14 10.32 13.28
CA VAL A 30 20.34 9.90 14.68
C VAL A 30 20.99 8.53 14.84
N VAL A 31 21.04 7.70 13.79
CA VAL A 31 21.74 6.41 13.78
C VAL A 31 22.78 6.37 12.66
N ASP A 32 23.85 5.59 12.87
CA ASP A 32 24.99 5.51 11.94
C ASP A 32 24.82 4.43 10.86
N ASP A 33 23.97 3.41 11.07
CA ASP A 33 23.71 2.35 10.09
C ASP A 33 22.20 2.19 9.84
N GLU A 34 21.83 1.99 8.57
CA GLU A 34 20.48 1.66 8.14
C GLU A 34 19.93 0.40 8.83
N ALA A 35 20.81 -0.53 9.22
CA ALA A 35 20.44 -1.75 9.93
C ALA A 35 19.81 -1.50 11.31
N ASP A 36 19.99 -0.30 11.88
CA ASP A 36 19.38 0.10 13.16
C ASP A 36 17.96 0.69 12.97
N ILE A 37 17.48 0.78 11.72
CA ILE A 37 16.19 1.36 11.38
C ILE A 37 15.15 0.25 11.20
N ILE A 38 14.05 0.36 11.94
CA ILE A 38 12.88 -0.51 11.82
C ILE A 38 11.70 0.32 11.33
N ILE A 39 11.08 -0.12 10.24
CA ILE A 39 9.90 0.52 9.64
C ILE A 39 8.68 -0.40 9.75
N ASP A 40 7.64 0.13 10.37
CA ASP A 40 6.29 -0.42 10.32
C ASP A 40 5.39 0.50 9.51
N THR A 41 4.80 -0.02 8.46
CA THR A 41 3.95 0.75 7.54
C THR A 41 2.49 0.37 7.69
N ILE A 42 1.63 1.38 7.86
CA ILE A 42 0.17 1.24 7.77
C ILE A 42 -0.27 1.99 6.52
N LEU A 43 -0.88 1.30 5.57
CA LEU A 43 -1.45 1.91 4.38
C LEU A 43 -2.98 1.96 4.51
N CYS A 44 -3.59 3.02 3.98
CA CYS A 44 -5.05 3.16 3.90
C CYS A 44 -5.61 2.67 2.56
N SER A 45 -4.72 2.33 1.64
CA SER A 45 -4.97 1.85 0.29
C SER A 45 -3.86 0.88 -0.08
N GLY A 46 -4.07 0.08 -1.11
CA GLY A 46 -3.30 -1.14 -1.32
C GLY A 46 -4.35 -2.20 -1.56
N ALA A 47 -4.69 -2.39 -2.84
CA ALA A 47 -5.79 -3.25 -3.20
C ALA A 47 -5.60 -4.60 -2.50
N GLN A 48 -6.72 -5.19 -2.08
CA GLN A 48 -6.76 -6.54 -1.57
C GLN A 48 -5.84 -7.43 -2.42
N ASN A 49 -5.18 -8.41 -1.81
CA ASN A 49 -4.33 -9.34 -2.55
C ASN A 49 -5.05 -9.75 -3.84
N ILE A 50 -4.43 -9.47 -4.99
CA ILE A 50 -5.02 -9.83 -6.26
C ILE A 50 -5.11 -11.36 -6.27
N THR A 51 -6.34 -11.87 -6.27
CA THR A 51 -6.58 -13.31 -6.41
C THR A 51 -6.38 -13.71 -7.86
N GLN A 52 -5.90 -14.94 -8.05
CA GLN A 52 -5.94 -15.57 -9.37
C GLN A 52 -7.40 -15.78 -9.75
N GLU A 53 -7.77 -15.35 -10.95
CA GLU A 53 -9.13 -15.51 -11.49
C GLU A 53 -9.03 -16.21 -12.84
N ASP A 54 -10.01 -17.06 -13.13
CA ASP A 54 -10.17 -17.65 -14.46
C ASP A 54 -10.73 -16.58 -15.42
N VAL A 55 -9.87 -16.11 -16.32
CA VAL A 55 -10.20 -15.05 -17.29
C VAL A 55 -10.75 -15.60 -18.61
N SER A 56 -10.92 -16.91 -18.75
CA SER A 56 -11.31 -17.56 -20.01
C SER A 56 -12.63 -17.05 -20.59
N ASN A 57 -13.55 -16.57 -19.73
CA ASN A 57 -14.87 -16.07 -20.12
C ASN A 57 -15.00 -14.54 -20.00
N TYR A 58 -13.89 -13.81 -19.85
CA TYR A 58 -13.95 -12.36 -19.70
C TYR A 58 -14.30 -11.65 -21.02
N ASN A 59 -15.26 -10.73 -20.95
CA ASN A 59 -15.53 -9.79 -22.02
C ASN A 59 -14.68 -8.52 -21.88
N THR A 60 -14.80 -7.58 -22.83
CA THR A 60 -14.03 -6.31 -22.82
C THR A 60 -14.19 -5.51 -21.52
N VAL A 61 -15.39 -5.45 -20.95
CA VAL A 61 -15.63 -4.72 -19.71
C VAL A 61 -14.99 -5.43 -18.53
N SER A 62 -15.13 -6.76 -18.43
CA SER A 62 -14.47 -7.57 -17.39
C SER A 62 -12.94 -7.43 -17.46
N ASN A 63 -12.37 -7.45 -18.66
CA ASN A 63 -10.93 -7.24 -18.86
C ASN A 63 -10.48 -5.84 -18.43
N TYR A 64 -11.25 -4.79 -18.75
CA TYR A 64 -10.94 -3.44 -18.30
C TYR A 64 -11.02 -3.30 -16.77
N MET A 65 -12.05 -3.86 -16.13
CA MET A 65 -12.18 -3.83 -14.67
C MET A 65 -11.02 -4.58 -14.01
N ARG A 66 -10.61 -5.72 -14.58
CA ARG A 66 -9.45 -6.47 -14.09
C ARG A 66 -8.15 -5.69 -14.25
N TYR A 67 -7.93 -5.05 -15.40
CA TYR A 67 -6.80 -4.15 -15.61
C TYR A 67 -6.80 -3.01 -14.58
N SER A 68 -7.95 -2.38 -14.33
CA SER A 68 -8.08 -1.31 -13.35
C SER A 68 -7.75 -1.77 -11.92
N GLN A 69 -8.17 -2.98 -11.53
CA GLN A 69 -7.85 -3.57 -10.23
C GLN A 69 -6.34 -3.85 -10.11
N ILE A 70 -5.74 -4.48 -11.12
CA ILE A 70 -4.31 -4.78 -11.15
C ILE A 70 -3.50 -3.48 -11.11
N SER A 71 -3.81 -2.52 -11.96
CA SER A 71 -3.12 -1.23 -12.00
C SER A 71 -3.22 -0.49 -10.68
N SER A 72 -4.41 -0.46 -10.06
CA SER A 72 -4.61 0.15 -8.74
C SER A 72 -3.77 -0.52 -7.64
N TYR A 73 -3.68 -1.85 -7.64
CA TYR A 73 -2.83 -2.60 -6.71
C TYR A 73 -1.35 -2.21 -6.83
N TYR A 74 -0.81 -2.25 -8.04
CA TYR A 74 0.59 -1.92 -8.29
C TYR A 74 0.90 -0.46 -7.97
N ASN A 75 0.03 0.47 -8.38
CA ASN A 75 0.21 1.89 -8.07
C ASN A 75 0.25 2.13 -6.56
N SER A 76 -0.65 1.48 -5.80
CA SER A 76 -0.71 1.64 -4.34
C SER A 76 0.51 1.09 -3.58
N LEU A 77 1.24 0.13 -4.17
CA LEU A 77 2.39 -0.53 -3.53
C LEU A 77 3.75 -0.12 -4.12
N SER A 78 3.76 0.57 -5.26
CA SER A 78 4.98 0.90 -6.01
C SER A 78 6.01 1.64 -5.15
N ASP A 79 5.60 2.72 -4.47
CA ASP A 79 6.42 3.49 -3.54
C ASP A 79 7.05 2.59 -2.45
N TYR A 80 6.23 1.78 -1.77
CA TYR A 80 6.69 0.90 -0.69
C TYR A 80 7.76 -0.09 -1.20
N GLU A 81 7.50 -0.76 -2.32
CA GLU A 81 8.42 -1.77 -2.84
C GLU A 81 9.69 -1.15 -3.46
N GLU A 82 9.59 0.06 -4.02
CA GLU A 82 10.76 0.81 -4.50
C GLU A 82 11.66 1.23 -3.35
N ILE A 83 11.11 1.84 -2.29
CA ILE A 83 11.89 2.27 -1.13
C ILE A 83 12.50 1.05 -0.42
N LYS A 84 11.75 -0.04 -0.27
CA LYS A 84 12.30 -1.29 0.29
C LYS A 84 13.49 -1.82 -0.51
N ARG A 85 13.51 -1.68 -1.84
CA ARG A 85 14.67 -2.05 -2.68
C ARG A 85 15.82 -1.05 -2.54
N GLY A 86 15.51 0.24 -2.36
CA GLY A 86 16.50 1.31 -2.21
C GLY A 86 17.26 1.25 -0.89
N TYR A 87 16.63 0.76 0.18
CA TYR A 87 17.21 0.66 1.53
C TYR A 87 17.25 -0.80 2.01
N PRO A 88 18.11 -1.64 1.43
CA PRO A 88 18.09 -3.08 1.65
C PRO A 88 18.51 -3.51 3.07
N LYS A 89 19.14 -2.61 3.84
CA LYS A 89 19.56 -2.86 5.22
C LYS A 89 18.49 -2.53 6.26
N VAL A 90 17.52 -1.68 5.92
CA VAL A 90 16.43 -1.29 6.81
C VAL A 90 15.50 -2.48 7.07
N GLU A 91 15.11 -2.70 8.32
CA GLU A 91 14.16 -3.73 8.67
C GLU A 91 12.71 -3.24 8.45
N PHE A 92 12.13 -3.60 7.31
CA PHE A 92 10.69 -3.45 7.08
C PHE A 92 9.94 -4.56 7.81
N ARG A 93 9.49 -4.31 9.05
CA ARG A 93 8.99 -5.35 9.95
C ARG A 93 7.51 -5.65 9.73
N TYR A 94 6.64 -4.63 9.76
CA TYR A 94 5.22 -4.79 9.47
C TYR A 94 4.78 -3.97 8.25
N LYS A 95 3.94 -4.58 7.41
CA LYS A 95 3.12 -3.89 6.41
C LYS A 95 1.66 -4.24 6.67
N VAL A 96 0.91 -3.28 7.18
CA VAL A 96 -0.52 -3.41 7.47
C VAL A 96 -1.28 -2.73 6.36
N VAL A 97 -2.17 -3.47 5.71
CA VAL A 97 -3.08 -3.00 4.67
C VAL A 97 -4.48 -3.44 5.06
N PRO A 98 -5.55 -2.72 4.65
CA PRO A 98 -6.90 -3.13 4.94
C PRO A 98 -7.22 -4.50 4.31
N ASP A 99 -7.65 -5.48 5.10
CA ASP A 99 -8.05 -6.79 4.55
C ASP A 99 -9.39 -6.70 3.80
N THR A 100 -10.20 -5.72 4.14
CA THR A 100 -11.51 -5.44 3.52
C THR A 100 -11.52 -4.05 2.89
N PRO A 101 -12.35 -3.81 1.86
CA PRO A 101 -12.45 -2.49 1.27
C PRO A 101 -12.94 -1.51 2.34
N LEU A 102 -12.22 -0.40 2.53
CA LEU A 102 -12.67 0.63 3.45
C LEU A 102 -14.00 1.21 2.95
N PRO A 103 -14.97 1.46 3.84
CA PRO A 103 -16.23 2.08 3.44
C PRO A 103 -15.95 3.42 2.77
N SER A 104 -16.45 3.57 1.54
CA SER A 104 -16.36 4.80 0.76
C SER A 104 -17.75 5.36 0.53
N GLY A 105 -17.90 6.67 0.73
CA GLY A 105 -19.14 7.39 0.41
C GLY A 105 -19.14 7.85 -1.04
N TYR A 106 -20.34 8.19 -1.56
CA TYR A 106 -20.49 8.89 -2.85
C TYR A 106 -19.75 10.23 -2.90
N ILE A 107 -19.53 10.85 -1.73
CA ILE A 107 -18.81 12.11 -1.59
C ILE A 107 -17.36 11.77 -1.25
N PRO A 108 -16.38 12.17 -2.09
CA PRO A 108 -14.97 12.10 -1.72
C PRO A 108 -14.73 12.78 -0.37
N LEU A 109 -14.01 12.14 0.54
CA LEU A 109 -13.77 12.62 1.91
C LEU A 109 -15.06 12.78 2.76
N GLY A 110 -16.03 11.87 2.58
CA GLY A 110 -17.23 11.82 3.42
C GLY A 110 -16.96 11.22 4.80
N PHE A 111 -16.84 12.04 5.83
CA PHE A 111 -16.59 11.63 7.23
C PHE A 111 -17.87 11.35 8.01
N ASN A 112 -18.62 10.32 7.62
CA ASN A 112 -19.79 9.91 8.39
C ASN A 112 -19.39 9.00 9.57
N ARG A 113 -20.14 9.09 10.67
CA ARG A 113 -19.81 8.40 11.93
C ARG A 113 -19.70 6.89 11.76
N ASP A 114 -20.65 6.27 11.07
CA ASP A 114 -20.72 4.82 10.96
C ASP A 114 -19.54 4.27 10.15
N SER A 115 -19.24 4.87 9.00
CA SER A 115 -18.06 4.53 8.20
C SER A 115 -16.75 4.78 8.95
N MET A 116 -16.64 5.86 9.73
CA MET A 116 -15.44 6.09 10.54
C MET A 116 -15.26 5.02 11.63
N LEU A 117 -16.33 4.65 12.33
CA LEU A 117 -16.28 3.59 13.33
C LEU A 117 -15.94 2.24 12.71
N GLU A 118 -16.45 1.97 11.51
CA GLU A 118 -16.10 0.78 10.75
C GLU A 118 -14.63 0.79 10.31
N MET A 119 -14.11 1.89 9.77
CA MET A 119 -12.69 2.02 9.41
C MET A 119 -11.77 1.84 10.61
N ILE A 120 -12.14 2.40 11.77
CA ILE A 120 -11.40 2.21 13.02
C ILE A 120 -11.40 0.74 13.42
N ARG A 121 -12.56 0.08 13.38
CA ARG A 121 -12.68 -1.36 13.69
C ARG A 121 -11.79 -2.20 12.77
N ILE A 122 -11.84 -1.95 11.46
CA ILE A 122 -11.00 -2.62 10.46
C ILE A 122 -9.52 -2.43 10.81
N GLY A 123 -9.08 -1.19 11.06
CA GLY A 123 -7.68 -0.90 11.41
C GLY A 123 -7.21 -1.59 12.68
N VAL A 124 -8.06 -1.68 13.72
CA VAL A 124 -7.74 -2.42 14.95
C VAL A 124 -7.59 -3.91 14.66
N GLU A 125 -8.53 -4.51 13.94
CA GLU A 125 -8.51 -5.93 13.60
C GLU A 125 -7.29 -6.29 12.74
N ASP A 126 -6.97 -5.47 11.74
CA ASP A 126 -5.82 -5.68 10.85
C ASP A 126 -4.49 -5.54 11.60
N GLY A 127 -4.41 -4.56 12.53
CA GLY A 127 -3.27 -4.41 13.42
C GLY A 127 -3.07 -5.61 14.34
N GLU A 128 -4.12 -6.07 15.01
CA GLU A 128 -4.06 -7.27 15.85
C GLU A 128 -3.65 -8.51 15.05
N LYS A 129 -4.19 -8.66 13.84
CA LYS A 129 -3.88 -9.78 12.94
C LYS A 129 -2.42 -9.75 12.51
N ALA A 130 -1.87 -8.58 12.19
CA ALA A 130 -0.47 -8.42 11.83
C ALA A 130 0.47 -8.85 12.98
N ILE A 131 0.17 -8.45 14.22
CA ILE A 131 0.93 -8.87 15.39
C ILE A 131 0.84 -10.40 15.60
N LYS A 132 -0.37 -10.98 15.50
CA LYS A 132 -0.58 -12.44 15.65
C LYS A 132 0.17 -13.26 14.60
N GLN A 133 0.28 -12.77 13.36
CA GLN A 133 1.00 -13.45 12.28
C GLN A 133 2.53 -13.33 12.38
N GLY A 134 3.02 -12.37 13.16
CA GLY A 134 4.44 -12.09 13.32
C GLY A 134 5.03 -11.24 12.18
N PRO A 135 6.29 -10.78 12.34
CA PRO A 135 6.98 -9.94 11.36
C PRO A 135 6.98 -10.52 9.95
N MET A 136 6.92 -9.64 8.95
CA MET A 136 7.01 -9.96 7.51
C MET A 136 5.91 -10.86 6.93
N ALA A 137 4.89 -11.30 7.69
CA ALA A 137 3.88 -12.24 7.21
C ALA A 137 3.07 -11.71 6.00
N ASN A 138 2.61 -10.46 6.06
CA ASN A 138 1.87 -9.82 4.96
C ASN A 138 2.77 -9.56 3.74
N GLN A 139 4.06 -9.32 3.97
CA GLN A 139 5.02 -9.08 2.89
C GLN A 139 5.30 -10.33 2.07
N LYS A 140 5.34 -11.51 2.71
CA LYS A 140 5.44 -12.81 2.02
C LYS A 140 4.25 -13.03 1.06
N LYS A 141 3.04 -12.75 1.53
CA LYS A 141 1.81 -12.84 0.71
C LYS A 141 1.81 -11.87 -0.46
N THR A 142 2.26 -10.62 -0.26
CA THR A 142 2.43 -9.66 -1.36
C THR A 142 3.44 -10.16 -2.38
N ALA A 143 4.60 -10.66 -1.94
CA ALA A 143 5.62 -11.18 -2.85
C ALA A 143 5.12 -12.38 -3.67
N GLU A 144 4.30 -13.25 -3.09
CA GLU A 144 3.61 -14.34 -3.79
C GLU A 144 2.60 -13.83 -4.83
N SER A 145 1.76 -12.85 -4.47
CA SER A 145 0.78 -12.24 -5.37
C SER A 145 1.46 -11.52 -6.55
N LEU A 146 2.56 -10.80 -6.30
CA LEU A 146 3.37 -10.14 -7.33
C LEU A 146 4.02 -11.14 -8.28
N LYS A 147 4.60 -12.23 -7.76
CA LYS A 147 5.17 -13.31 -8.59
C LYS A 147 4.09 -13.90 -9.49
N ASN A 148 2.97 -14.31 -8.92
CA ASN A 148 1.89 -14.94 -9.67
C ASN A 148 1.33 -14.02 -10.76
N THR A 149 1.21 -12.72 -10.50
CA THR A 149 0.68 -11.76 -11.49
C THR A 149 1.71 -11.44 -12.59
N MET A 150 3.00 -11.39 -12.26
CA MET A 150 4.09 -11.11 -13.21
C MET A 150 4.29 -12.23 -14.23
N TYR A 151 4.07 -13.50 -13.84
CA TYR A 151 4.12 -14.64 -14.77
C TYR A 151 3.07 -14.56 -15.89
N TYR A 152 1.88 -14.01 -15.63
CA TYR A 152 0.83 -13.89 -16.65
C TYR A 152 0.89 -12.58 -17.45
N GLY A 153 1.69 -11.59 -17.03
CA GLY A 153 1.89 -10.35 -17.78
C GLY A 153 2.74 -10.52 -19.04
N PHE A 154 3.55 -11.60 -19.13
CA PHE A 154 4.41 -11.90 -20.27
C PHE A 154 3.80 -12.88 -21.27
N ASP A 155 2.74 -13.62 -20.91
CA ASP A 155 2.08 -14.59 -21.80
C ASP A 155 0.96 -13.96 -22.67
N VAL A 156 0.72 -12.65 -22.56
CA VAL A 156 -0.34 -11.91 -23.29
C VAL A 156 0.25 -10.84 -24.22
N LEU A 157 1.54 -10.91 -24.53
CA LEU A 157 2.20 -10.09 -25.58
C LEU A 157 2.80 -10.97 -26.68
#